data_AF-A0A969FS60-F1
#
_entry.id   AF-A0A969FS60-F1
#
_cell.length_a   1.000
_cell.length_b   1.000
_cell.length_c   1.000
_cell.angle_alpha   90.00
_cell.angle_beta   90.00
_cell.angle_gamma   90.00
#
_symmetry.space_group_name_H-M   'P 1'
#
loop_
_entity.id
_entity.type
_entity.pdbx_description
1 polymer ?
#
loop_
_entity_poly.entity_id
_entity_poly.type
_entity_poly.pdbx_seq_one_letter_code
_entity_poly.pdbx_strand_id
1 'polypeptide(L)' 'MGWNYEAVDAPADGAARDVTLYDTTIPGFSNLGHTFGDDLTDDERRALIEYLKSL' A
#
# COMPACT_ATOMS: atom_id res chain seq x y z
N MET A 1 -3.07 12.81 -0.74
CA MET A 1 -3.12 12.01 0.50
C MET A 1 -2.64 10.62 0.15
N GLY A 2 -1.67 10.10 0.88
CA GLY A 2 -0.91 8.90 0.51
C GLY A 2 0.59 9.21 0.45
N TRP A 3 1.42 8.18 0.58
CA TRP A 3 2.85 8.29 0.29
C TRP A 3 3.02 8.46 -1.22
N ASN A 4 3.93 9.34 -1.64
CA ASN A 4 4.31 9.40 -3.04
C ASN A 4 5.14 8.15 -3.35
N TYR A 5 4.63 7.27 -4.19
CA TYR A 5 5.32 6.07 -4.64
C TYR A 5 5.08 5.87 -6.13
N GLU A 6 5.96 5.08 -6.75
CA GLU A 6 5.83 4.65 -8.13
C GLU A 6 5.81 3.11 -8.15
N ALA A 7 4.86 2.54 -8.89
CA ALA A 7 4.85 1.11 -9.11
C ALA A 7 5.86 0.78 -10.22
N VAL A 8 6.83 -0.06 -9.91
CA VAL A 8 7.85 -0.53 -10.85
C VAL A 8 7.68 -2.04 -11.07
N ASP A 9 7.99 -2.50 -12.28
CA ASP A 9 8.06 -3.93 -12.56
C ASP A 9 9.20 -4.56 -11.75
N ALA A 10 9.04 -5.84 -11.41
CA ALA A 10 10.06 -6.58 -10.67
C ALA A 10 11.39 -6.60 -11.46
N PRO A 11 12.55 -6.33 -10.81
CA PRO A 11 13.84 -6.35 -11.48
C PRO A 11 14.15 -7.75 -12.05
N ALA A 12 14.68 -7.78 -13.27
CA ALA A 12 14.84 -8.99 -14.10
C ALA A 12 15.78 -10.06 -13.50
N ASP A 13 16.65 -9.67 -12.57
CA ASP A 13 17.75 -10.47 -12.04
C ASP A 13 17.60 -10.78 -10.54
N GLY A 14 16.47 -10.45 -9.91
CA GLY A 14 16.28 -10.60 -8.46
C GLY A 14 17.36 -9.86 -7.65
N ALA A 15 18.05 -8.90 -8.28
CA ALA A 15 19.25 -8.31 -7.78
C ALA A 15 18.95 -7.04 -7.00
N ALA A 16 19.57 -7.01 -5.81
CA ALA A 16 19.65 -5.97 -4.82
C ALA A 16 18.36 -5.73 -4.02
N ARG A 17 18.50 -5.96 -2.71
CA ARG A 17 17.70 -5.36 -1.65
C ARG A 17 17.89 -3.84 -1.69
N ASP A 18 17.38 -3.20 -2.74
CA ASP A 18 17.26 -1.76 -2.75
C ASP A 18 16.28 -1.41 -1.65
N VAL A 19 16.80 -0.78 -0.59
CA VAL A 19 16.01 -0.40 0.58
C VAL A 19 14.98 0.68 0.26
N THR A 20 15.03 1.27 -0.93
CA THR A 20 14.01 2.19 -1.44
C THR A 20 12.83 1.48 -2.11
N LEU A 21 12.95 0.18 -2.40
CA LEU A 21 11.89 -0.66 -2.98
C LEU A 21 11.24 -1.54 -1.91
N TYR A 22 9.91 -1.60 -1.93
CA TYR A 22 9.14 -2.53 -1.11
C TYR A 22 8.56 -3.65 -1.99
N ASP A 23 9.08 -4.86 -1.83
CA ASP A 23 8.69 -6.02 -2.64
C ASP A 23 7.63 -6.88 -1.90
N THR A 24 6.40 -6.85 -2.43
CA THR A 24 5.26 -7.58 -1.85
C THR A 24 5.22 -9.06 -2.24
N THR A 25 6.13 -9.52 -3.11
CA THR A 25 6.22 -10.91 -3.54
C THR A 25 7.05 -11.77 -2.57
N ILE A 26 7.85 -11.13 -1.70
CA ILE A 26 8.62 -11.80 -0.66
C ILE A 26 7.66 -12.45 0.36
N PRO A 27 7.86 -13.72 0.74
CA PRO A 27 7.05 -14.37 1.76
C PRO A 27 6.99 -13.55 3.06
N GLY A 28 5.78 -13.17 3.48
CA GLY A 28 5.54 -12.34 4.66
C GLY A 28 5.45 -10.83 4.41
N PHE A 29 5.63 -10.37 3.16
CA PHE A 29 5.57 -8.94 2.77
C PHE A 29 4.36 -8.62 1.88
N SER A 30 3.41 -9.54 1.79
CA SER A 30 2.21 -9.39 0.95
C SER A 30 1.40 -8.14 1.32
N ASN A 31 0.92 -7.43 0.31
CA ASN A 31 -0.04 -6.33 0.44
C ASN A 31 -1.51 -6.77 0.30
N LEU A 32 -1.77 -8.07 0.36
CA LEU A 32 -3.13 -8.63 0.24
C LEU A 32 -3.86 -8.63 1.60
N GLY A 33 -5.18 -8.70 1.56
CA GLY A 33 -6.05 -8.72 2.73
C GLY A 33 -6.56 -7.32 3.12
N HIS A 34 -7.12 -7.19 4.33
CA HIS A 34 -7.68 -5.94 4.84
C HIS A 34 -8.75 -5.29 3.93
N THR A 35 -9.62 -6.10 3.33
CA THR A 35 -10.69 -5.68 2.40
C THR A 35 -11.88 -5.00 3.09
N PHE A 36 -11.82 -4.76 4.41
CA PHE A 36 -12.93 -4.20 5.20
C PHE A 36 -13.38 -2.81 4.72
N GLY A 37 -12.51 -2.10 4.00
CA GLY A 37 -12.83 -0.79 3.43
C GLY A 37 -13.29 -0.83 1.97
N ASP A 38 -13.31 -2.00 1.31
CA ASP A 38 -13.54 -2.09 -0.14
C ASP A 38 -14.96 -1.67 -0.54
N ASP A 39 -15.93 -1.88 0.35
CA ASP A 39 -17.33 -1.49 0.14
C ASP A 39 -17.57 0.01 0.39
N LEU A 40 -16.59 0.75 0.93
CA LEU A 40 -16.73 2.19 1.20
C LEU A 40 -16.65 2.99 -0.11
N THR A 41 -17.57 3.92 -0.26
CA THR A 41 -17.50 4.97 -1.28
C THR A 41 -16.30 5.89 -1.03
N ASP A 42 -15.89 6.65 -2.05
CA ASP A 42 -14.80 7.62 -1.92
C ASP A 42 -15.06 8.65 -0.83
N ASP A 43 -16.31 9.10 -0.68
CA ASP A 43 -16.70 10.07 0.35
C ASP A 43 -16.62 9.49 1.76
N GLU A 44 -17.10 8.26 1.95
CA GLU A 44 -16.99 7.55 3.23
C GLU A 44 -15.51 7.27 3.58
N ARG A 45 -14.70 6.90 2.59
CA ARG A 45 -13.26 6.68 2.77
C ARG A 45 -12.55 7.98 3.18
N ARG A 46 -12.94 9.13 2.60
CA ARG A 46 -12.44 10.44 3.04
C ARG A 46 -12.88 10.78 4.46
N ALA A 47 -14.16 10.59 4.80
CA ALA A 47 -14.67 10.83 6.15
C ALA A 47 -13.93 10.00 7.20
N LEU A 48 -13.66 8.71 6.90
CA LEU A 48 -12.87 7.83 7.75
C LEU A 48 -11.45 8.35 7.95
N ILE A 49 -10.77 8.80 6.88
CA ILE A 49 -9.44 9.40 6.98
C ILE A 49 -9.44 10.64 7.86
N GLU A 50 -10.44 11.53 7.74
CA GLU A 50 -10.53 12.71 8.61
C GLU A 50 -10.77 12.32 10.08
N TYR A 51 -11.58 11.29 10.34
CA TYR A 51 -11.75 10.75 11.69
C TYR A 51 -10.43 10.23 12.26
N LEU A 52 -9.68 9.43 11.50
CA LEU A 52 -8.40 8.85 11.95
C LEU A 52 -7.34 9.91 12.30
N LYS A 53 -7.37 11.09 11.67
CA LYS A 53 -6.47 12.21 12.02
C LYS A 53 -6.73 12.79 13.42
N SER A 54 -7.90 12.53 14.01
CA SER A 54 -8.27 13.03 15.33
C SER A 54 -7.87 12.11 16.48
N LEU A 55 -7.30 10.94 16.16
CA LEU A 55 -6.86 9.94 17.13
C LEU A 55 -5.41 10.12 17.58
#